data_AF-A0A4Y9ZPB4-F1
#
_entry.id   AF-A0A4Y9ZPB4-F1
#
_cell.length_a   1.000
_cell.length_b   1.000
_cell.length_c   1.000
_cell.angle_alpha   90.00
_cell.angle_beta   90.00
_cell.angle_gamma   90.00
#
_symmetry.space_group_name_H-M   'P 1'
#
loop_
_entity.id
_entity.type
_entity.pdbx_description
1 polymer ?
#
loop_
_entity_poly.entity_id
_entity_poly.type
_entity_poly.pdbx_seq_one_letter_code
_entity_poly.pdbx_strand_id
1 'polypeptide(L)'
;MHTHISKSLKTRCRAIQMALRQFNTASRKIGCEELDWDDVSKYGSIAEFELLRECRVDIHSQPWADALNHQAANYMLWIECAEEEHQQLNVEVSCLAAWIHDEDNDIVDAVRHLESEGDCLLAAKLRVFGTHHRVSIALERQGEDAMELDDPPIELDADAHTREDEEDGLDAAEDDDIAEQLYALSSFMEDLALVTEPGKMAF
;
A
#
# COMPACT_ATOMS: atom_id res chain seq x y z
N MET A 1 -1.07 10.22 9.81
CA MET A 1 -0.87 9.68 8.44
C MET A 1 -1.88 10.27 7.45
N HIS A 2 -3.19 10.20 7.71
CA HIS A 2 -4.23 10.80 6.85
C HIS A 2 -4.01 12.29 6.51
N THR A 3 -3.66 13.12 7.50
CA THR A 3 -3.39 14.55 7.29
C THR A 3 -2.23 14.83 6.32
N HIS A 4 -1.20 13.97 6.32
CA HIS A 4 -0.07 14.08 5.41
C HIS A 4 -0.43 13.67 3.99
N ILE A 5 -1.27 12.63 3.83
CA ILE A 5 -1.77 12.19 2.52
C ILE A 5 -2.61 13.30 1.90
N SER A 6 -3.60 13.82 2.63
CA SER A 6 -4.45 14.92 2.15
C SER A 6 -3.63 16.17 1.79
N LYS A 7 -2.64 16.54 2.61
CA LYS A 7 -1.74 17.67 2.33
C LYS A 7 -0.91 17.43 1.06
N SER A 8 -0.40 16.21 0.88
CA SER A 8 0.38 15.85 -0.32
C SER A 8 -0.48 15.88 -1.59
N LEU A 9 -1.73 15.41 -1.51
CA LEU A 9 -2.68 15.41 -2.62
C LEU A 9 -3.06 16.84 -3.03
N LYS A 10 -3.40 17.69 -2.05
CA LYS A 10 -3.68 19.12 -2.28
C LYS A 10 -2.49 19.83 -2.95
N THR A 11 -1.28 19.55 -2.47
CA THR A 11 -0.05 20.13 -3.03
C THR A 11 0.16 19.72 -4.49
N ARG A 12 -0.03 18.43 -4.81
CA ARG A 12 0.08 17.92 -6.17
C ARG A 12 -1.00 18.49 -7.09
N CYS A 13 -2.26 18.52 -6.65
CA CYS A 13 -3.36 19.10 -7.42
C CYS A 13 -3.08 20.57 -7.78
N ARG A 14 -2.62 21.37 -6.81
CA ARG A 14 -2.19 22.75 -7.05
C ARG A 14 -1.03 22.84 -8.05
N ALA A 15 -0.06 21.94 -7.98
CA ALA A 15 1.06 21.91 -8.92
C ALA A 15 0.59 21.59 -10.35
N ILE A 16 -0.33 20.64 -10.53
CA ILE A 16 -0.93 20.29 -11.83
C ILE A 16 -1.71 21.47 -12.40
N GLN A 17 -2.55 22.13 -11.60
CA GLN A 17 -3.28 23.34 -12.03
C GLN A 17 -2.34 24.47 -12.46
N MET A 18 -1.23 24.67 -11.74
CA MET A 18 -0.22 25.66 -12.13
C MET A 18 0.49 25.29 -13.44
N ALA A 19 0.81 24.02 -13.63
CA ALA A 19 1.43 23.52 -14.87
C ALA A 19 0.47 23.70 -16.07
N LEU A 20 -0.81 23.37 -15.90
CA LEU A 20 -1.85 23.56 -16.92
C LEU A 20 -1.97 25.03 -17.36
N ARG A 21 -1.98 25.96 -16.39
CA ARG A 21 -2.00 27.41 -16.69
C ARG A 21 -0.76 27.85 -17.48
N GLN A 22 0.42 27.35 -17.12
CA GLN A 22 1.66 27.66 -17.83
C GLN A 22 1.64 27.09 -19.26
N PHE A 23 1.16 25.85 -19.42
CA PHE A 23 0.97 25.21 -20.72
C PHE A 23 0.02 26.03 -21.59
N ASN A 24 -1.19 26.33 -21.15
CA ASN A 24 -2.17 27.12 -21.92
C ASN A 24 -1.63 28.51 -22.29
N THR A 25 -0.87 29.14 -21.39
CA THR A 25 -0.19 30.41 -21.68
C THR A 25 0.84 30.29 -22.81
N ALA A 26 1.57 29.18 -22.86
CA ALA A 26 2.53 28.90 -23.94
C ALA A 26 1.81 28.50 -25.24
N SER A 27 0.80 27.63 -25.17
CA SER A 27 -0.01 27.19 -26.32
C SER A 27 -0.65 28.38 -27.05
N ARG A 28 -1.20 29.34 -26.32
CA ARG A 28 -1.75 30.58 -26.89
C ARG A 28 -0.74 31.41 -27.67
N LYS A 29 0.54 31.41 -27.26
CA LYS A 29 1.61 32.12 -27.96
C LYS A 29 2.03 31.42 -29.25
N ILE A 30 1.88 30.10 -29.31
CA ILE A 30 2.29 29.25 -30.43
C ILE A 30 1.10 29.00 -31.39
N GLY A 31 -0.13 29.28 -30.96
CA GLY A 31 -1.35 29.05 -31.73
C GLY A 31 -1.87 27.61 -31.64
N CYS A 32 -1.49 26.87 -30.60
CA CYS A 32 -1.96 25.52 -30.31
C CYS A 32 -3.23 25.55 -29.44
N GLU A 33 -3.95 24.42 -29.40
CA GLU A 33 -5.14 24.24 -28.58
C GLU A 33 -4.81 24.32 -27.07
N GLU A 34 -5.74 24.89 -26.29
CA GLU A 34 -5.66 24.96 -24.83
C GLU A 34 -6.30 23.70 -24.23
N LEU A 35 -5.75 23.19 -23.13
CA LEU A 35 -6.30 22.03 -22.41
C LEU A 35 -7.17 22.50 -21.25
N ASP A 36 -8.31 21.85 -21.06
CA ASP A 36 -9.15 22.06 -19.87
C ASP A 36 -8.81 21.05 -18.75
N TRP A 37 -9.29 21.33 -17.54
CA TRP A 37 -9.13 20.42 -16.40
C TRP A 37 -9.78 19.06 -16.65
N ASP A 38 -10.91 19.03 -17.36
CA ASP A 38 -11.58 17.79 -17.79
C ASP A 38 -10.74 16.98 -18.78
N ASP A 39 -9.84 17.60 -19.53
CA ASP A 39 -8.92 16.88 -20.40
C ASP A 39 -7.77 16.29 -19.59
N VAL A 40 -7.24 17.05 -18.63
CA VAL A 40 -6.19 16.58 -17.71
C VAL A 40 -6.65 15.41 -16.85
N SER A 41 -7.93 15.41 -16.43
CA SER A 41 -8.50 14.32 -15.64
C SER A 41 -8.66 13.04 -16.47
N LYS A 42 -9.01 13.15 -17.77
CA LYS A 42 -9.04 12.02 -18.70
C LYS A 42 -7.66 11.41 -18.92
N TYR A 43 -6.63 12.25 -19.03
CA TYR A 43 -5.22 11.81 -19.10
C TYR A 43 -4.65 11.41 -17.73
N GLY A 44 -5.47 11.45 -16.67
CA GLY A 44 -5.08 11.27 -15.27
C GLY A 44 -4.50 9.89 -14.93
N SER A 45 -4.47 8.94 -15.87
CA SER A 45 -3.68 7.74 -15.69
C SER A 45 -2.20 8.14 -15.69
N ILE A 46 -1.54 7.96 -14.55
CA ILE A 46 -0.14 8.39 -14.33
C ILE A 46 0.80 7.79 -15.39
N ALA A 47 0.44 6.63 -15.95
CA ALA A 47 1.14 5.98 -17.05
C ALA A 47 1.09 6.79 -18.35
N GLU A 48 -0.04 7.43 -18.70
CA GLU A 48 -0.17 8.23 -19.94
C GLU A 48 0.72 9.46 -19.92
N PHE A 49 0.85 10.16 -18.78
CA PHE A 49 1.74 11.32 -18.68
C PHE A 49 3.23 10.95 -18.78
N GLU A 50 3.65 9.82 -18.22
CA GLU A 50 5.03 9.33 -18.37
C GLU A 50 5.31 8.87 -19.80
N LEU A 51 4.36 8.19 -20.43
CA LEU A 51 4.40 7.80 -21.85
C LEU A 51 4.51 9.00 -22.78
N LEU A 52 3.72 10.07 -22.53
CA LEU A 52 3.74 11.30 -23.31
C LEU A 52 5.05 12.09 -23.14
N ARG A 53 5.71 11.98 -21.97
CA ARG A 53 7.01 12.62 -21.72
C ARG A 53 8.14 11.96 -22.51
N GLU A 54 8.10 10.64 -22.66
CA GLU A 54 9.17 9.87 -23.34
C GLU A 54 8.96 9.75 -24.85
N CYS A 55 7.72 9.80 -25.33
CA CYS A 55 7.41 9.72 -26.75
C CYS A 55 7.55 11.09 -27.44
N ARG A 56 8.50 11.21 -28.37
CA ARG A 56 8.59 12.35 -29.30
C ARG A 56 7.58 12.27 -30.46
N VAL A 57 6.84 11.18 -30.54
CA VAL A 57 5.83 10.89 -31.56
C VAL A 57 4.47 10.93 -30.90
N ASP A 58 3.50 11.51 -31.60
CA ASP A 58 2.11 11.51 -31.16
C ASP A 58 1.56 10.08 -31.08
N ILE A 59 1.41 9.60 -29.85
CA ILE A 59 0.90 8.27 -29.51
C ILE A 59 -0.62 8.24 -29.30
N HIS A 60 -1.30 9.39 -29.28
CA HIS A 60 -2.75 9.46 -29.06
C HIS A 60 -3.55 8.73 -30.14
N SER A 61 -2.97 8.58 -31.33
CA SER A 61 -3.55 7.82 -32.44
C SER A 61 -3.42 6.30 -32.31
N GLN A 62 -2.67 5.80 -31.32
CA GLN A 62 -2.44 4.38 -31.16
C GLN A 62 -3.62 3.70 -30.45
N PRO A 63 -4.02 2.48 -30.88
CA PRO A 63 -5.14 1.77 -30.25
C PRO A 63 -4.95 1.51 -28.75
N TRP A 64 -3.71 1.33 -28.28
CA TRP A 64 -3.40 1.10 -26.86
C TRP A 64 -3.40 2.37 -26.01
N ALA A 65 -3.38 3.56 -26.64
CA ALA A 65 -3.49 4.84 -25.94
C ALA A 65 -4.96 5.23 -25.66
N ASP A 66 -5.92 4.49 -26.23
CA ASP A 66 -7.33 4.60 -25.86
C ASP A 66 -7.53 4.00 -24.45
N ALA A 67 -8.12 4.79 -23.55
CA ALA A 67 -8.35 4.41 -22.16
C ALA A 67 -9.14 3.10 -22.01
N LEU A 68 -10.14 2.85 -22.87
CA LEU A 68 -10.94 1.63 -22.81
C LEU A 68 -10.12 0.41 -23.24
N ASN A 69 -9.30 0.54 -24.28
CA ASN A 69 -8.45 -0.54 -24.75
C ASN A 69 -7.34 -0.86 -23.74
N HIS A 70 -6.79 0.17 -23.11
CA HIS A 70 -5.81 0.01 -22.04
C HIS A 70 -6.42 -0.67 -20.81
N GLN A 71 -7.63 -0.28 -20.40
CA GLN A 71 -8.35 -0.94 -19.32
C GLN A 71 -8.64 -2.41 -19.64
N ALA A 72 -9.05 -2.72 -20.87
CA ALA A 72 -9.24 -4.11 -21.32
C ALA A 72 -7.94 -4.91 -21.29
N ALA A 73 -6.82 -4.32 -21.71
CA ALA A 73 -5.51 -4.95 -21.64
C ALA A 73 -5.09 -5.22 -20.18
N ASN A 74 -5.32 -4.27 -19.27
CA ASN A 74 -5.04 -4.47 -17.85
C ASN A 74 -5.87 -5.60 -17.25
N TYR A 75 -7.17 -5.69 -17.57
CA TYR A 75 -8.00 -6.82 -17.11
C TYR A 75 -7.48 -8.16 -17.63
N MET A 76 -7.07 -8.23 -18.89
CA MET A 76 -6.48 -9.43 -19.47
C MET A 76 -5.21 -9.83 -18.71
N LEU A 77 -4.30 -8.88 -18.45
CA LEU A 77 -3.08 -9.13 -17.68
C LEU A 77 -3.38 -9.55 -16.24
N TRP A 78 -4.38 -8.96 -15.59
CA TRP A 78 -4.79 -9.37 -14.25
C TRP A 78 -5.34 -10.79 -14.22
N ILE A 79 -6.10 -11.20 -15.24
CA ILE A 79 -6.58 -12.57 -15.37
C ILE A 79 -5.40 -13.53 -15.56
N GLU A 80 -4.48 -13.22 -16.46
CA GLU A 80 -3.26 -14.03 -16.69
C GLU A 80 -2.42 -14.15 -15.40
N CYS A 81 -2.18 -13.04 -14.71
CA CYS A 81 -1.48 -13.04 -13.43
C CYS A 81 -2.24 -13.83 -12.36
N ALA A 82 -3.58 -13.73 -12.31
CA ALA A 82 -4.38 -14.48 -11.33
C ALA A 82 -4.32 -15.99 -11.58
N GLU A 83 -4.31 -16.42 -12.84
CA GLU A 83 -4.13 -17.84 -13.20
C GLU A 83 -2.73 -18.34 -12.84
N GLU A 84 -1.70 -17.54 -13.07
CA GLU A 84 -0.32 -17.86 -12.68
C GLU A 84 -0.20 -17.93 -11.15
N GLU A 85 -0.70 -16.93 -10.44
CA GLU A 85 -0.69 -16.86 -8.97
C GLU A 85 -1.43 -18.06 -8.37
N HIS A 86 -2.57 -18.44 -8.94
CA HIS A 86 -3.30 -19.64 -8.50
C HIS A 86 -2.46 -20.92 -8.63
N GLN A 87 -1.70 -21.05 -9.72
CA GLN A 87 -0.80 -22.19 -9.90
C GLN A 87 0.36 -22.16 -8.90
N GLN A 88 0.96 -20.98 -8.67
CA GLN A 88 2.05 -20.80 -7.72
C GLN A 88 1.58 -21.10 -6.29
N LEU A 89 0.44 -20.56 -5.87
CA LEU A 89 -0.15 -20.82 -4.56
C LEU A 89 -0.41 -22.32 -4.32
N ASN A 90 -0.87 -23.07 -5.32
CA ASN A 90 -1.04 -24.53 -5.19
C ASN A 90 0.29 -25.25 -4.88
N VAL A 91 1.39 -24.81 -5.49
CA VAL A 91 2.73 -25.33 -5.21
C VAL A 91 3.18 -24.91 -3.83
N GLU A 92 3.03 -23.64 -3.47
CA GLU A 92 3.44 -23.10 -2.18
C GLU A 92 2.70 -23.73 -1.01
N VAL A 93 1.39 -23.93 -1.12
CA VAL A 93 0.58 -24.63 -0.11
C VAL A 93 1.08 -26.07 0.07
N SER A 94 1.39 -26.75 -1.03
CA SER A 94 1.94 -28.11 -0.98
C SER A 94 3.33 -28.15 -0.33
N CYS A 95 4.20 -27.19 -0.68
CA CYS A 95 5.52 -27.05 -0.10
C CYS A 95 5.46 -26.70 1.39
N LEU A 96 4.57 -25.79 1.80
CA LEU A 96 4.36 -25.42 3.19
C LEU A 96 3.84 -26.61 4.00
N ALA A 97 2.90 -27.37 3.46
CA ALA A 97 2.40 -28.59 4.10
C ALA A 97 3.51 -29.65 4.28
N ALA A 98 4.37 -29.82 3.27
CA ALA A 98 5.53 -30.69 3.37
C ALA A 98 6.52 -30.19 4.43
N TRP A 99 6.82 -28.88 4.45
CA TRP A 99 7.73 -28.28 5.42
C TRP A 99 7.24 -28.44 6.86
N ILE A 100 5.95 -28.19 7.12
CA ILE A 100 5.32 -28.42 8.44
C ILE A 100 5.46 -29.89 8.86
N HIS A 101 5.23 -30.82 7.93
CA HIS A 101 5.34 -32.25 8.22
C HIS A 101 6.79 -32.67 8.49
N ASP A 102 7.74 -32.13 7.75
CA ASP A 102 9.17 -32.41 7.92
C ASP A 102 9.69 -31.82 9.24
N GLU A 103 9.29 -30.59 9.60
CA GLU A 103 9.59 -29.97 10.90
C GLU A 103 9.05 -30.82 12.06
N ASP A 104 7.82 -31.34 11.94
CA ASP A 104 7.24 -32.25 12.95
C ASP A 104 8.07 -33.54 13.09
N ASN A 105 8.57 -34.10 11.99
CA ASN A 105 9.44 -35.28 12.02
C ASN A 105 10.82 -34.97 12.63
N ASP A 106 11.40 -33.82 12.28
CA ASP A 106 12.68 -33.37 12.82
C ASP A 106 12.60 -33.18 14.34
N ILE A 107 11.50 -32.63 14.85
CA ILE A 107 11.24 -32.50 16.29
C ILE A 107 11.16 -33.88 16.95
N VAL A 108 10.46 -34.84 16.34
CA VAL A 108 10.35 -36.22 16.87
C VAL A 108 11.70 -36.93 16.87
N ASP A 109 12.48 -36.79 15.81
CA ASP A 109 13.79 -37.43 15.70
C ASP A 109 14.81 -36.78 16.62
N ALA A 110 14.78 -35.46 16.80
CA ALA A 110 15.58 -34.76 17.78
C ALA A 110 15.25 -35.21 19.23
N VAL A 111 13.97 -35.41 19.55
CA VAL A 111 13.55 -35.98 20.85
C VAL A 111 14.15 -37.38 21.04
N ARG A 112 14.04 -38.26 20.04
CA ARG A 112 14.60 -39.63 20.11
C ARG A 112 16.12 -39.62 20.29
N HIS A 113 16.81 -38.72 19.59
CA HIS A 113 18.26 -38.55 19.70
C HIS A 113 18.66 -38.14 21.11
N LEU A 114 18.02 -37.11 21.66
CA LEU A 114 18.29 -36.62 23.02
C LEU A 114 17.98 -37.67 24.10
N GLU A 115 16.93 -38.48 23.91
CA GLU A 115 16.64 -39.62 24.79
C GLU A 115 17.75 -40.68 24.75
N SER A 116 18.35 -40.92 23.59
CA SER A 116 19.45 -41.87 23.43
C SER A 116 20.77 -41.38 24.05
N GLU A 117 20.97 -40.05 24.09
CA GLU A 117 22.12 -39.40 24.73
C GLU A 117 21.97 -39.23 26.25
N GLY A 118 20.76 -39.43 26.78
CA GLY A 118 20.46 -39.34 28.21
C GLY A 118 20.07 -37.95 28.71
N ASP A 119 19.88 -36.96 27.84
CA ASP A 119 19.38 -35.63 28.21
C ASP A 119 17.84 -35.59 28.24
N CYS A 120 17.29 -36.21 29.28
CA CYS A 120 15.84 -36.35 29.45
C CYS A 120 15.13 -34.99 29.65
N LEU A 121 15.82 -33.96 30.17
CA LEU A 121 15.20 -32.67 30.45
C LEU A 121 14.99 -31.87 29.16
N LEU A 122 15.98 -31.85 28.27
CA LEU A 122 15.86 -31.20 26.98
C LEU A 122 14.86 -31.92 26.07
N ALA A 123 14.88 -33.27 26.06
CA ALA A 123 13.89 -34.08 25.34
C ALA A 123 12.45 -33.85 25.83
N ALA A 124 12.24 -33.65 27.13
CA ALA A 124 10.93 -33.32 27.68
C ALA A 124 10.44 -31.93 27.26
N LYS A 125 11.32 -30.92 27.28
CA LYS A 125 10.98 -29.57 26.79
C LYS A 125 10.62 -29.56 25.30
N LEU A 126 11.41 -30.26 24.49
CA LEU A 126 11.20 -30.32 23.04
C LEU A 126 9.88 -31.03 22.68
N ARG A 127 9.48 -32.05 23.45
CA ARG A 127 8.15 -32.66 23.34
C ARG A 127 7.02 -31.69 23.61
N VAL A 128 7.12 -30.90 24.69
CA VAL A 128 6.10 -29.88 25.01
C VAL A 128 6.01 -28.84 23.89
N PHE A 129 7.16 -28.39 23.38
CA PHE A 129 7.22 -27.49 22.23
C PHE A 129 6.51 -28.08 21.00
N GLY A 130 6.85 -29.32 20.60
CA GLY A 130 6.21 -29.99 19.47
C GLY A 130 4.69 -30.15 19.65
N THR A 131 4.22 -30.47 20.86
CA THR A 131 2.77 -30.52 21.13
C THR A 131 2.09 -29.16 20.98
N HIS A 132 2.74 -28.09 21.43
CA HIS A 132 2.20 -26.74 21.30
C HIS A 132 2.18 -26.29 19.83
N HIS A 133 3.25 -26.58 19.08
CA HIS A 133 3.36 -26.26 17.66
C HIS A 133 2.22 -26.88 16.85
N ARG A 134 1.96 -28.18 17.05
CA ARG A 134 0.86 -28.91 16.39
C ARG A 134 -0.53 -28.37 16.73
N VAL A 135 -0.74 -27.98 18.00
CA VAL A 135 -2.00 -27.38 18.44
C VAL A 135 -2.18 -25.98 17.86
N SER A 136 -1.12 -25.18 17.78
CA SER A 136 -1.16 -23.84 17.15
C SER A 136 -1.60 -23.93 15.70
N ILE A 137 -0.96 -24.81 14.92
CA ILE A 137 -1.30 -25.04 13.50
C ILE A 137 -2.74 -25.54 13.35
N ALA A 138 -3.21 -26.41 14.26
CA ALA A 138 -4.58 -26.91 14.22
C ALA A 138 -5.63 -25.83 14.56
N LEU A 139 -5.32 -24.92 15.50
CA LEU A 139 -6.20 -23.82 15.88
C LEU A 139 -6.26 -22.73 14.81
N GLU A 140 -5.13 -22.44 14.16
CA GLU A 140 -5.09 -21.50 13.02
C GLU A 140 -5.97 -22.00 11.88
N ARG A 141 -5.86 -23.28 11.50
CA ARG A 141 -6.74 -23.91 10.50
C ARG A 141 -8.22 -23.82 10.86
N GLN A 142 -8.57 -24.07 12.12
CA GLN A 142 -9.96 -24.00 12.57
C GLN A 142 -10.51 -22.56 12.61
N GLY A 143 -9.64 -21.57 12.82
CA GLY A 143 -9.98 -20.15 12.74
C GLY A 143 -10.25 -19.69 11.32
N GLU A 144 -9.50 -20.21 10.34
CA GLU A 144 -9.70 -19.97 8.91
C GLU A 144 -11.03 -20.57 8.42
N ASP A 145 -11.30 -21.85 8.74
CA ASP A 145 -12.57 -22.53 8.38
C ASP A 145 -13.82 -21.84 8.97
N ALA A 146 -13.67 -21.16 10.12
CA ALA A 146 -14.75 -20.42 10.77
C ALA A 146 -14.99 -19.02 10.17
N MET A 147 -14.02 -18.49 9.42
CA MET A 147 -14.10 -17.19 8.74
C MET A 147 -14.59 -17.32 7.29
N GLU A 148 -14.47 -18.51 6.68
CA GLU A 148 -14.86 -18.79 5.28
C GLU A 148 -16.39 -18.85 5.03
N LEU A 149 -17.24 -18.64 6.05
CA LEU A 149 -18.70 -18.80 5.94
C LEU A 149 -19.52 -17.52 5.67
N ASP A 150 -18.92 -16.35 5.48
CA ASP A 150 -19.69 -15.10 5.21
C ASP A 150 -18.89 -14.06 4.39
N ASP A 151 -18.43 -14.41 3.18
CA ASP A 151 -18.03 -13.39 2.20
C ASP A 151 -19.25 -13.01 1.33
N PRO A 152 -19.92 -11.87 1.59
CA PRO A 152 -20.94 -11.38 0.68
C PRO A 152 -20.31 -11.02 -0.68
N PRO A 153 -21.05 -11.14 -1.79
CA PRO A 153 -20.55 -10.75 -3.11
C PRO A 153 -20.04 -9.31 -3.08
N ILE A 154 -18.85 -9.09 -3.65
CA ILE A 154 -18.32 -7.74 -3.87
C ILE A 154 -19.25 -7.05 -4.90
N GLU A 155 -20.21 -6.28 -4.41
CA GLU A 155 -20.98 -5.37 -5.26
C GLU A 155 -20.04 -4.25 -5.70
N LEU A 156 -19.65 -4.28 -6.98
CA LEU A 156 -18.96 -3.18 -7.62
C LEU A 156 -19.96 -2.03 -7.76
N ASP A 157 -19.92 -1.08 -6.82
CA ASP A 157 -20.68 0.16 -6.88
C ASP A 157 -20.30 0.94 -8.15
N ALA A 158 -21.16 0.86 -9.16
CA ALA A 158 -20.99 1.48 -10.46
C ALA A 158 -21.36 2.97 -10.51
N ASP A 159 -21.69 3.59 -9.36
CA ASP A 159 -22.37 4.91 -9.32
C ASP A 159 -21.66 5.95 -8.44
N ALA A 160 -20.31 5.98 -8.46
CA ALA A 160 -19.54 7.08 -7.86
C ALA A 160 -19.49 8.33 -8.78
N HIS A 161 -20.64 8.82 -9.22
CA HIS A 161 -20.78 10.14 -9.84
C HIS A 161 -21.92 10.92 -9.19
N THR A 162 -21.56 11.75 -8.21
CA THR A 162 -22.00 13.14 -7.98
C THR A 162 -21.80 13.47 -6.50
N ARG A 163 -20.75 14.22 -6.18
CA ARG A 163 -20.79 15.10 -5.02
C ARG A 163 -20.37 16.48 -5.48
N GLU A 164 -21.36 17.34 -5.38
CA GLU A 164 -21.44 18.72 -5.83
C GLU A 164 -20.30 19.56 -5.23
N ASP A 165 -19.86 20.53 -6.02
CA ASP A 165 -18.89 21.56 -5.67
C ASP A 165 -19.37 22.37 -4.45
N GLU A 166 -18.77 22.13 -3.28
CA GLU A 166 -18.71 23.15 -2.24
C GLU A 166 -17.47 24.01 -2.50
N GLU A 167 -17.70 25.16 -3.14
CA GLU A 167 -16.76 26.26 -3.25
C GLU A 167 -16.52 26.83 -1.84
N ASP A 168 -15.65 26.16 -1.06
CA ASP A 168 -15.29 26.62 0.27
C ASP A 168 -14.26 27.75 0.14
N GLY A 169 -14.73 28.96 0.44
CA GLY A 169 -13.94 30.18 0.43
C GLY A 169 -12.74 30.02 1.35
N LEU A 170 -11.54 30.12 0.78
CA LEU A 170 -10.27 30.06 1.50
C LEU A 170 -10.14 31.28 2.42
N ASP A 171 -10.63 31.17 3.65
CA ASP A 171 -10.34 32.14 4.71
C ASP A 171 -8.88 32.01 5.14
N ALA A 172 -8.09 33.03 4.82
CA ALA A 172 -6.69 33.20 5.22
C ALA A 172 -6.47 33.30 6.75
N ALA A 173 -7.55 33.20 7.54
CA ALA A 173 -7.51 33.29 9.00
C ALA A 173 -7.08 31.97 9.67
N GLU A 174 -7.26 30.81 9.03
CA GLU A 174 -6.86 29.52 9.62
C GLU A 174 -5.33 29.29 9.57
N ASP A 175 -4.61 30.00 8.70
CA ASP A 175 -3.15 29.90 8.60
C ASP A 175 -2.43 30.55 9.81
N ASP A 176 -3.02 31.57 10.44
CA ASP A 176 -2.44 32.24 11.62
C ASP A 176 -2.59 31.37 12.89
N ASP A 177 -3.73 30.72 13.09
CA ASP A 177 -3.96 29.82 14.22
C ASP A 177 -3.03 28.58 14.16
N ILE A 178 -2.75 28.07 12.96
CA ILE A 178 -1.84 26.94 12.75
C ILE A 178 -0.38 27.37 12.95
N ALA A 179 -0.01 28.59 12.57
CA ALA A 179 1.33 29.14 12.80
C ALA A 179 1.61 29.34 14.30
N GLU A 180 0.62 29.81 15.06
CA GLU A 180 0.75 30.00 16.51
C GLU A 180 0.86 28.65 17.26
N GLN A 181 0.12 27.63 16.81
CA GLN A 181 0.23 26.26 17.34
C GLN A 181 1.59 25.60 17.01
N LEU A 182 2.14 25.86 15.81
CA LEU A 182 3.47 25.38 15.44
C LEU A 182 4.58 26.07 16.24
N TYR A 183 4.45 27.36 16.52
CA TYR A 183 5.39 28.10 17.36
C TYR A 183 5.37 27.57 18.80
N ALA A 184 4.18 27.34 19.37
CA ALA A 184 4.01 26.76 20.69
C ALA A 184 4.61 25.34 20.81
N LEU A 185 4.46 24.50 19.77
CA LEU A 185 5.04 23.17 19.73
C LEU A 185 6.58 23.21 19.63
N SER A 186 7.13 24.14 18.84
CA SER A 186 8.58 24.31 18.71
C SER A 186 9.23 24.80 20.01
N SER A 187 8.60 25.77 20.70
CA SER A 187 9.03 26.24 22.02
C SER A 187 8.98 25.14 23.06
N PHE A 188 7.92 24.32 23.06
CA PHE A 188 7.80 23.17 23.96
C PHE A 188 8.88 22.12 23.73
N MET A 189 9.27 21.88 22.47
CA MET A 189 10.35 20.95 22.13
C MET A 189 11.73 21.48 22.51
N GLU A 190 11.97 22.78 22.40
CA GLU A 190 13.22 23.41 22.88
C GLU A 190 13.33 23.34 24.41
N ASP A 191 12.23 23.57 25.13
CA ASP A 191 12.17 23.38 26.58
C ASP A 191 12.39 21.91 26.99
N LEU A 192 11.88 20.96 26.20
CA LEU A 192 12.12 19.52 26.42
C LEU A 192 13.59 19.14 26.22
N ALA A 193 14.27 19.77 25.27
CA ALA A 193 15.69 19.55 24.98
C ALA A 193 16.62 20.17 26.03
N LEU A 194 16.16 21.20 26.76
CA LEU A 194 16.89 21.77 27.90
C LEU A 194 16.75 20.95 29.19
N VAL A 195 15.77 20.04 29.27
CA VAL A 195 15.60 19.10 30.41
C VAL A 195 16.51 17.86 30.26
N THR A 196 17.02 17.58 29.06
CA THR A 196 17.92 16.45 28.79
C THR A 196 19.40 16.87 28.82
N GLU A 197 19.89 17.34 29.97
CA GLU A 197 21.35 17.44 30.15
C GLU A 197 21.99 16.03 30.20
N PRO A 198 23.06 15.76 29.40
CA PRO A 198 23.76 14.49 29.40
C PRO A 198 24.81 14.47 30.51
N GLY A 199 24.51 13.87 31.66
CA GLY A 199 25.49 13.83 32.73
C GLY A 199 25.15 12.96 33.93
N LYS A 200 25.24 11.63 33.79
CA LYS A 200 25.79 10.71 34.81
C LYS A 200 25.80 9.26 34.31
N MET A 201 26.93 8.84 33.75
CA MET A 201 27.42 7.47 33.89
C MET A 201 28.44 7.49 35.02
N ALA A 202 28.14 6.86 36.15
CA ALA A 202 29.11 6.51 37.18
C ALA A 202 28.67 5.24 37.90
N PHE A 203 29.54 4.23 37.76
CA PHE A 203 29.57 2.88 38.36
C PHE A 203 28.65 1.80 37.77
#